data_AF-A0A9R0TX28-F1
#
_entry.id   AF-A0A9R0TX28-F1
#
_cell.length_a   1.000
_cell.length_b   1.000
_cell.length_c   1.000
_cell.angle_alpha   90.00
_cell.angle_beta   90.00
_cell.angle_gamma   90.00
#
_symmetry.space_group_name_H-M   'P 1'
#
loop_
_entity.id
_entity.type
_entity.pdbx_description
1 polymer ?
#
loop_
_entity_poly.entity_id
_entity_poly.type
_entity_poly.pdbx_seq_one_letter_code
_entity_poly.pdbx_strand_id
1 'polypeptide(L)'
;MEVQKRVRRFLALHALLLYAATPTAPSGKFSAGGSGAVSVPFSRLGALSRRQLRLAPLDAGNFMLRHPHAFHLFLHPVHRILHVRLTPRASAALRLEADAIASLRPGAVLRLRKLLLLAPPHHRLRLEHIRLLRRDFGLPDDFADSVILSNPALFRLTPDGFVEFVPSPDDPPDLTVAAVERSRERHYREHRAPGAGEEDARFAFPTRFPPGFKIGKYFRIAVWKWQRLPYASPYADVSGHDLRSLEAQRRMEKPNMDRMFTSMGRGWDELGGGRRGGAELREKFLGDAGGRKRKVGADDEDDGADSGEDSGVESLYID
;
A
#
# COMPACT_ATOMS: atom_id res chain seq x y z
N MET A 1 3.17 -18.28 -3.02
CA MET A 1 4.42 -18.50 -2.24
C MET A 1 5.56 -19.08 -3.08
N GLU A 2 5.32 -20.10 -3.91
CA GLU A 2 6.39 -20.80 -4.65
C GLU A 2 7.10 -19.93 -5.71
N VAL A 3 6.36 -19.09 -6.44
CA VAL A 3 6.92 -18.17 -7.44
C VAL A 3 7.93 -17.20 -6.80
N GLN A 4 7.60 -16.64 -5.64
CA GLN A 4 8.50 -15.73 -4.91
C GLN A 4 9.79 -16.42 -4.49
N LYS A 5 9.74 -17.70 -4.08
CA LYS A 5 10.94 -18.48 -3.76
C LYS A 5 11.83 -18.66 -4.99
N ARG A 6 11.25 -18.95 -6.16
CA ARG A 6 11.99 -19.10 -7.42
C ARG A 6 12.63 -17.79 -7.87
N VAL A 7 11.90 -16.68 -7.80
CA VAL A 7 12.43 -15.34 -8.13
C VAL A 7 13.58 -14.95 -7.20
N ARG A 8 13.44 -15.16 -5.89
CA ARG A 8 14.53 -14.90 -4.93
C ARG A 8 15.78 -15.73 -5.24
N ARG A 9 15.60 -17.01 -5.57
CA ARG A 9 16.72 -17.88 -5.98
C ARG A 9 17.37 -17.42 -7.27
N PHE A 10 16.57 -17.01 -8.27
CA PHE A 10 17.08 -16.45 -9.52
C PHE A 10 17.93 -15.21 -9.26
N LEU A 11 17.41 -14.24 -8.50
CA LEU A 11 18.14 -13.00 -8.18
C LEU A 11 19.43 -13.29 -7.40
N ALA A 12 19.41 -14.24 -6.46
CA ALA A 12 20.59 -14.64 -5.71
C ALA A 12 21.69 -15.25 -6.60
N LEU A 13 21.31 -16.12 -7.54
CA LEU A 13 22.26 -16.69 -8.50
C LEU A 13 22.76 -15.65 -9.50
N HIS A 14 21.91 -14.72 -9.92
CA HIS A 14 22.30 -13.60 -10.76
C HIS A 14 23.31 -12.69 -10.06
N ALA A 15 23.09 -12.35 -8.78
CA ALA A 15 24.05 -11.57 -8.00
C ALA A 15 25.42 -12.29 -7.89
N LEU A 16 25.42 -13.62 -7.71
CA LEU A 16 26.66 -14.40 -7.73
C LEU A 16 27.33 -14.44 -9.10
N LEU A 17 26.57 -14.48 -10.19
CA LEU A 17 27.10 -14.39 -11.56
C LEU A 17 27.80 -13.04 -11.78
N LEU A 18 27.17 -11.93 -11.38
CA LEU A 18 27.78 -10.61 -11.45
C LEU A 18 29.04 -10.54 -10.59
N TYR A 19 28.95 -10.98 -9.32
CA TYR A 19 30.09 -10.98 -8.40
C TYR A 19 31.26 -11.80 -8.95
N ALA A 20 31.00 -13.01 -9.46
CA ALA A 20 32.05 -13.89 -10.00
C ALA A 20 32.69 -13.36 -11.29
N ALA A 21 32.00 -12.46 -11.99
CA ALA A 21 32.51 -11.79 -13.16
C ALA A 21 33.29 -10.50 -12.84
N THR A 22 33.13 -9.91 -11.66
CA THR A 22 33.91 -8.74 -11.26
C THR A 22 35.39 -9.10 -11.09
N PRO A 23 36.32 -8.31 -11.66
CA PRO A 23 37.75 -8.61 -11.64
C PRO A 23 38.36 -8.25 -10.29
N THR A 24 38.16 -9.13 -9.29
CA THR A 24 38.91 -9.08 -8.03
C THR A 24 40.20 -9.90 -8.14
N ALA A 25 41.13 -9.45 -9.01
CA ALA A 25 42.56 -9.81 -9.16
C ALA A 25 42.97 -11.32 -9.21
N PRO A 26 44.27 -11.62 -9.42
CA PRO A 26 44.97 -11.71 -10.70
C PRO A 26 45.11 -13.17 -11.14
N SER A 27 44.15 -13.72 -11.90
CA SER A 27 44.44 -14.94 -12.67
C SER A 27 43.53 -15.01 -13.89
N GLY A 28 44.16 -15.11 -15.06
CA GLY A 28 43.52 -15.47 -16.31
C GLY A 28 42.85 -14.31 -17.04
N LYS A 29 43.56 -13.79 -18.04
CA LYS A 29 43.04 -12.95 -19.13
C LYS A 29 41.71 -13.51 -19.63
N PHE A 30 40.65 -12.70 -19.65
CA PHE A 30 39.47 -12.98 -20.46
C PHE A 30 39.45 -12.04 -21.68
N SER A 31 39.25 -12.70 -22.82
CA SER A 31 38.99 -12.15 -24.14
C SER A 31 37.82 -11.16 -24.09
N ALA A 32 38.14 -9.87 -24.21
CA ALA A 32 37.21 -8.84 -24.67
C ALA A 32 36.98 -9.03 -26.18
N GLY A 33 36.37 -10.14 -26.57
CA GLY A 33 36.12 -10.50 -27.96
C GLY A 33 34.69 -11.00 -28.14
N GLY A 34 33.81 -10.09 -28.58
CA GLY A 34 32.50 -10.41 -29.18
C GLY A 34 31.31 -10.34 -28.22
N SER A 35 30.57 -9.23 -28.28
CA SER A 35 29.16 -9.10 -27.85
C SER A 35 28.83 -9.49 -26.39
N GLY A 36 29.39 -8.73 -25.44
CA GLY A 36 28.62 -8.10 -24.35
C GLY A 36 27.83 -8.95 -23.33
N ALA A 37 28.08 -10.26 -23.17
CA ALA A 37 27.41 -11.08 -22.16
C ALA A 37 28.41 -11.63 -21.13
N VAL A 38 28.25 -11.21 -19.88
CA VAL A 38 29.00 -11.71 -18.72
C VAL A 38 28.78 -13.22 -18.57
N SER A 39 29.86 -14.00 -18.63
CA SER A 39 29.81 -15.46 -18.44
C SER A 39 30.82 -15.91 -17.38
N VAL A 40 30.47 -16.94 -16.61
CA VAL A 40 31.27 -17.43 -15.48
C VAL A 40 31.41 -18.94 -15.56
N PRO A 41 32.57 -19.53 -15.21
CA PRO A 41 32.72 -20.97 -15.10
C PRO A 41 31.72 -21.58 -14.11
N PHE A 42 31.07 -22.68 -14.50
CA PHE A 42 30.07 -23.38 -13.70
C PHE A 42 30.64 -23.85 -12.36
N SER A 43 31.90 -24.31 -12.33
CA SER A 43 32.59 -24.74 -11.11
C SER A 43 32.74 -23.59 -10.09
N ARG A 44 33.11 -22.40 -10.56
CA ARG A 44 33.23 -21.19 -9.72
C ARG A 44 31.87 -20.78 -9.17
N LEU A 45 30.85 -20.75 -10.02
CA LEU A 45 29.48 -20.42 -9.61
C LEU A 45 28.93 -21.43 -8.60
N GLY A 46 29.17 -22.72 -8.83
CA GLY A 46 28.77 -23.80 -7.91
C GLY A 46 29.50 -23.73 -6.56
N ALA A 47 30.78 -23.34 -6.54
CA ALA A 47 31.50 -23.10 -5.29
C ALA A 47 30.91 -21.92 -4.50
N LEU A 48 30.60 -20.83 -5.19
CA LEU A 48 29.98 -19.64 -4.58
C LEU A 48 28.55 -19.92 -4.11
N SER A 49 27.77 -20.69 -4.86
CA SER A 49 26.39 -21.02 -4.45
C SER A 49 26.36 -21.86 -3.17
N ARG A 50 27.34 -22.77 -2.99
CA ARG A 50 27.48 -23.53 -1.74
C ARG A 50 27.90 -22.65 -0.58
N ARG A 51 28.90 -21.79 -0.79
CA ARG A 51 29.48 -20.96 0.28
C ARG A 51 28.56 -19.82 0.71
N GLN A 52 27.96 -19.08 -0.23
CA GLN A 52 27.16 -17.89 0.08
C GLN A 52 25.67 -18.20 0.27
N LEU A 53 25.11 -19.16 -0.49
CA LEU A 53 23.67 -19.47 -0.45
C LEU A 53 23.35 -20.77 0.31
N ARG A 54 24.36 -21.47 0.82
CA ARG A 54 24.23 -22.76 1.53
C ARG A 54 23.39 -23.80 0.76
N LEU A 55 23.43 -23.75 -0.57
CA LEU A 55 22.74 -24.72 -1.42
C LEU A 55 23.47 -26.07 -1.38
N ALA A 56 22.74 -27.17 -1.54
CA ALA A 56 23.36 -28.49 -1.60
C ALA A 56 24.25 -28.62 -2.86
N PRO A 57 25.16 -29.60 -2.91
CA PRO A 57 25.92 -29.88 -4.11
C PRO A 57 25.00 -30.04 -5.33
N LEU A 58 25.36 -29.44 -6.46
CA LEU A 58 24.61 -29.48 -7.73
C LEU A 58 23.23 -28.82 -7.74
N ASP A 59 22.68 -28.37 -6.61
CA ASP A 59 21.36 -27.70 -6.55
C ASP A 59 21.27 -26.48 -7.46
N ALA A 60 22.32 -25.65 -7.48
CA ALA A 60 22.39 -24.48 -8.35
C ALA A 60 22.35 -24.89 -9.84
N GLY A 61 23.05 -25.97 -10.20
CA GLY A 61 23.02 -26.52 -11.55
C GLY A 61 21.66 -27.09 -11.92
N ASN A 62 21.05 -27.87 -11.03
CA ASN A 62 19.70 -28.40 -11.20
C ASN A 62 18.69 -27.28 -11.39
N PHE A 63 18.82 -26.17 -10.66
CA PHE A 63 17.97 -25.00 -10.83
C PHE A 63 18.17 -24.34 -12.19
N MET A 64 19.41 -24.15 -12.64
CA MET A 64 19.70 -23.55 -13.94
C MET A 64 19.16 -24.42 -15.10
N LEU A 65 19.32 -25.75 -15.00
CA LEU A 65 18.81 -26.69 -16.00
C LEU A 65 17.28 -26.72 -16.07
N ARG A 66 16.59 -26.54 -14.94
CA ARG A 66 15.11 -26.40 -14.91
C ARG A 66 14.62 -25.07 -15.50
N HIS A 67 15.48 -24.07 -15.60
CA HIS A 67 15.14 -22.72 -16.06
C HIS A 67 15.98 -22.28 -17.27
N PRO A 68 15.89 -22.98 -18.42
CA PRO A 68 16.69 -22.67 -19.62
C PRO A 68 16.30 -21.34 -20.28
N HIS A 69 15.10 -20.83 -19.99
CA HIS A 69 14.68 -19.49 -20.42
C HIS A 69 15.44 -18.37 -19.70
N ALA A 70 16.01 -18.65 -18.52
CA ALA A 70 16.71 -17.69 -17.69
C ALA A 70 18.23 -17.83 -17.78
N PHE A 71 18.73 -19.08 -17.78
CA PHE A 71 20.15 -19.41 -17.82
C PHE A 71 20.52 -20.20 -19.07
N HIS A 72 21.67 -19.88 -19.65
CA HIS A 72 22.26 -20.59 -20.77
C HIS A 72 23.59 -21.20 -20.32
N LEU A 73 23.65 -22.52 -20.29
CA LEU A 73 24.88 -23.28 -20.05
C LEU A 73 25.51 -23.64 -21.40
N PHE A 74 26.79 -23.36 -21.56
CA PHE A 74 27.52 -23.64 -22.81
C PHE A 74 28.97 -24.01 -22.51
N LEU A 75 29.58 -24.82 -23.38
CA LEU A 75 31.01 -25.08 -23.33
C LEU A 75 31.74 -23.86 -23.90
N HIS A 76 32.65 -23.29 -23.13
CA HIS A 76 33.40 -22.12 -23.58
C HIS A 76 34.34 -22.52 -24.74
N PRO A 77 34.34 -21.80 -25.88
CA PRO A 77 35.07 -22.22 -27.07
C PRO A 77 36.58 -22.32 -26.85
N VAL A 78 37.14 -21.40 -26.03
CA VAL A 78 38.57 -21.37 -25.69
C VAL A 78 38.91 -22.33 -24.55
N HIS A 79 38.29 -22.17 -23.37
CA HIS A 79 38.67 -22.91 -22.17
C HIS A 79 38.17 -24.37 -22.14
N ARG A 80 37.23 -24.75 -23.02
CA ARG A 80 36.57 -26.08 -23.03
C ARG A 80 35.95 -26.48 -21.67
N ILE A 81 35.64 -25.49 -20.84
CA ILE A 81 34.98 -25.65 -19.54
C ILE A 81 33.53 -25.18 -19.67
N LEU A 82 32.62 -25.77 -18.88
CA LEU A 82 31.23 -25.35 -18.83
C LEU A 82 31.09 -23.95 -18.21
N HIS A 83 30.51 -23.02 -18.97
CA HIS A 83 30.18 -21.67 -18.54
C HIS A 83 28.67 -21.49 -18.42
N VAL A 84 28.28 -20.57 -17.55
CA VAL A 84 26.90 -20.12 -17.40
C VAL A 84 26.83 -18.64 -17.74
N ARG A 85 25.85 -18.26 -18.54
CA ARG A 85 25.44 -16.87 -18.75
C ARG A 85 23.93 -16.74 -18.62
N LEU A 86 23.45 -15.52 -18.42
CA LEU A 86 22.02 -15.23 -18.58
C LEU A 86 21.64 -15.26 -20.06
N THR A 87 20.39 -15.66 -20.34
CA THR A 87 19.84 -15.53 -21.70
C THR A 87 19.68 -14.05 -22.07
N PRO A 88 19.74 -13.69 -23.36
CA PRO A 88 19.49 -12.32 -23.80
C PRO A 88 18.14 -11.79 -23.31
N ARG A 89 17.09 -12.63 -23.38
CA ARG A 89 15.76 -12.30 -22.87
C ARG A 89 15.75 -11.99 -21.37
N ALA A 90 16.42 -12.81 -20.55
CA ALA A 90 16.49 -12.57 -19.11
C ALA A 90 17.29 -11.31 -18.77
N SER A 91 18.39 -11.07 -19.50
CA SER A 91 19.19 -9.86 -19.32
C SER A 91 18.43 -8.58 -19.72
N ALA A 92 17.64 -8.64 -20.80
CA ALA A 92 16.80 -7.53 -21.25
C ALA A 92 15.67 -7.24 -20.24
N ALA A 93 15.04 -8.28 -19.69
CA ALA A 93 14.03 -8.13 -18.65
C ALA A 93 14.58 -7.46 -17.38
N LEU A 94 15.79 -7.86 -16.94
CA LEU A 94 16.46 -7.25 -15.79
C LEU A 94 16.84 -5.78 -16.03
N ARG A 95 17.27 -5.45 -17.26
CA ARG A 95 17.54 -4.05 -17.64
C ARG A 95 16.28 -3.21 -17.61
N LEU A 96 15.19 -3.70 -18.19
CA LEU A 96 13.89 -3.02 -18.16
C LEU A 96 13.41 -2.79 -16.72
N GLU A 97 13.58 -3.78 -15.84
CA GLU A 97 13.28 -3.62 -14.40
C GLU A 97 14.13 -2.51 -13.76
N ALA A 98 15.44 -2.50 -14.02
CA ALA A 98 16.33 -1.47 -13.50
C ALA A 98 15.98 -0.07 -14.03
N ASP A 99 15.66 0.06 -15.32
CA ASP A 99 15.24 1.32 -15.95
C ASP A 99 13.89 1.80 -15.40
N ALA A 100 12.95 0.89 -15.17
CA ALA A 100 11.68 1.19 -14.52
C ALA A 100 11.89 1.72 -13.09
N ILE A 101 12.76 1.07 -12.30
CA ILE A 101 13.10 1.53 -10.94
C ILE A 101 13.78 2.90 -10.99
N ALA A 102 14.69 3.12 -11.94
CA ALA A 102 15.39 4.39 -12.11
C ALA A 102 14.43 5.53 -12.50
N SER A 103 13.48 5.28 -13.42
CA SER A 103 12.47 6.27 -13.81
C SER A 103 11.54 6.67 -12.66
N LEU A 104 11.30 5.77 -11.71
CA LEU A 104 10.43 6.00 -10.56
C LEU A 104 11.14 6.70 -9.38
N ARG A 105 12.45 6.93 -9.46
CA ARG A 105 13.26 7.57 -8.42
C ARG A 105 12.68 8.88 -7.86
N PRO A 106 12.26 9.89 -8.67
CA PRO A 106 11.68 11.11 -8.12
C PRO A 106 10.39 10.85 -7.34
N GLY A 107 9.56 9.91 -7.80
CA GLY A 107 8.37 9.48 -7.07
C GLY A 107 8.71 8.74 -5.78
N ALA A 108 9.83 8.01 -5.74
CA ALA A 108 10.28 7.28 -4.56
C ALA A 108 10.69 8.23 -3.42
N VAL A 109 11.32 9.37 -3.75
CA VAL A 109 11.62 10.45 -2.79
C VAL A 109 10.33 10.93 -2.14
N LEU A 110 9.31 11.29 -2.94
CA LEU A 110 8.03 11.78 -2.41
C LEU A 110 7.30 10.74 -1.55
N ARG A 111 7.31 9.47 -1.96
CA ARG A 111 6.71 8.38 -1.17
C ARG A 111 7.44 8.16 0.15
N LEU A 112 8.77 8.24 0.16
CA LEU A 112 9.56 8.14 1.39
C LEU A 112 9.28 9.33 2.33
N ARG A 113 9.15 10.55 1.80
CA ARG A 113 8.77 11.73 2.60
C ARG A 113 7.39 11.57 3.23
N LYS A 114 6.40 11.12 2.45
CA LYS A 114 5.06 10.79 2.98
C LYS A 114 5.14 9.70 4.06
N LEU A 115 5.96 8.67 3.88
CA LEU A 115 6.15 7.62 4.88
C LEU A 115 6.70 8.17 6.21
N LEU A 116 7.65 9.09 6.17
CA LEU A 116 8.20 9.72 7.37
C LEU A 116 7.18 10.64 8.05
N LEU A 117 6.35 11.34 7.28
CA LEU A 117 5.25 12.15 7.83
C LEU A 117 4.23 11.29 8.61
N LEU A 118 4.05 10.02 8.24
CA LEU A 118 3.19 9.07 8.97
C LEU A 118 3.78 8.57 10.30
N ALA A 119 4.98 9.00 10.68
CA ALA A 119 5.62 8.64 11.94
C ALA A 119 5.72 9.82 12.93
N PRO A 120 4.59 10.49 13.29
CA PRO A 120 4.60 11.48 14.36
C PRO A 120 4.97 10.83 15.71
N PRO A 121 5.53 11.59 16.67
CA PRO A 121 5.80 13.04 16.61
C PRO A 121 7.14 13.39 15.95
N HIS A 122 8.05 12.43 15.79
CA HIS A 122 9.44 12.70 15.43
C HIS A 122 9.73 12.64 13.92
N HIS A 123 8.76 12.22 13.11
CA HIS A 123 8.88 12.04 11.66
C HIS A 123 10.16 11.30 11.24
N ARG A 124 10.49 10.24 11.99
CA ARG A 124 11.72 9.46 11.82
C ARG A 124 11.46 7.97 11.84
N LEU A 125 12.17 7.23 11.01
CA LEU A 125 12.10 5.77 10.93
C LEU A 125 13.49 5.16 10.84
N ARG A 126 13.68 3.98 11.45
CA ARG A 126 14.93 3.23 11.33
C ARG A 126 15.14 2.78 9.89
N LEU A 127 16.37 2.90 9.40
CA LEU A 127 16.75 2.49 8.05
C LEU A 127 16.40 1.00 7.78
N GLU A 128 16.53 0.16 8.80
CA GLU A 128 16.16 -1.27 8.75
C GLU A 128 14.69 -1.49 8.40
N HIS A 129 13.78 -0.69 8.95
CA HIS A 129 12.35 -0.81 8.66
C HIS A 129 12.03 -0.34 7.24
N ILE A 130 12.70 0.71 6.77
CA ILE A 130 12.57 1.18 5.39
C ILE A 130 13.08 0.12 4.40
N ARG A 131 14.14 -0.62 4.75
CA ARG A 131 14.65 -1.74 3.93
C ARG A 131 13.61 -2.85 3.73
N LEU A 132 12.75 -3.10 4.72
CA LEU A 132 11.67 -4.10 4.60
C LEU A 132 10.59 -3.65 3.61
N LEU A 133 10.28 -2.34 3.60
CA LEU A 133 9.26 -1.72 2.75
C LEU A 133 9.78 -1.34 1.35
N ARG A 134 11.07 -1.57 1.09
CA ARG A 134 11.77 -1.12 -0.12
C ARG A 134 11.05 -1.50 -1.42
N ARG A 135 10.56 -2.73 -1.53
CA ARG A 135 9.85 -3.21 -2.73
C ARG A 135 8.49 -2.54 -2.90
N ASP A 136 7.75 -2.37 -1.82
CA ASP A 136 6.41 -1.77 -1.84
C ASP A 136 6.46 -0.29 -2.18
N PHE A 137 7.54 0.40 -1.77
CA PHE A 137 7.78 1.81 -2.05
C PHE A 137 8.54 2.06 -3.37
N GLY A 138 8.94 1.00 -4.08
CA GLY A 138 9.72 1.12 -5.32
C GLY A 138 11.08 1.78 -5.11
N LEU A 139 11.74 1.51 -3.99
CA LEU A 139 13.05 2.04 -3.65
C LEU A 139 14.16 1.19 -4.29
N PRO A 140 15.23 1.82 -4.84
CA PRO A 140 16.41 1.10 -5.33
C PRO A 140 17.07 0.22 -4.26
N ASP A 141 17.87 -0.77 -4.68
CA ASP A 141 18.66 -1.58 -3.73
C ASP A 141 19.59 -0.69 -2.88
N ASP A 142 20.20 0.32 -3.52
CA ASP A 142 21.12 1.28 -2.89
C ASP A 142 20.41 2.57 -2.45
N PHE A 143 19.15 2.50 -2.02
CA PHE A 143 18.36 3.70 -1.70
C PHE A 143 18.97 4.57 -0.58
N ALA A 144 19.74 3.99 0.33
CA ALA A 144 20.42 4.74 1.37
C ALA A 144 21.34 5.80 0.77
N ASP A 145 22.14 5.43 -0.22
CA ASP A 145 23.08 6.36 -0.85
C ASP A 145 22.39 7.16 -1.96
N SER A 146 21.64 6.47 -2.82
CA SER A 146 21.05 7.05 -4.03
C SER A 146 19.81 7.92 -3.80
N VAL A 147 19.10 7.76 -2.67
CA VAL A 147 17.88 8.53 -2.35
C VAL A 147 18.07 9.38 -1.10
N ILE A 148 18.63 8.82 -0.02
CA ILE A 148 18.75 9.54 1.25
C ILE A 148 19.97 10.46 1.23
N LEU A 149 21.19 9.91 1.06
CA LEU A 149 22.42 10.71 1.09
C LEU A 149 22.55 11.67 -0.09
N SER A 150 21.97 11.33 -1.24
CA SER A 150 21.93 12.20 -2.42
C SER A 150 20.99 13.41 -2.26
N ASN A 151 20.07 13.37 -1.29
CA ASN A 151 19.12 14.46 -1.03
C ASN A 151 19.18 14.95 0.43
N PRO A 152 20.31 15.55 0.88
CA PRO A 152 20.48 16.00 2.25
C PRO A 152 19.55 17.15 2.65
N ALA A 153 19.01 17.88 1.66
CA ALA A 153 18.01 18.92 1.90
C ALA A 153 16.63 18.36 2.30
N LEU A 154 16.36 17.08 1.98
CA LEU A 154 15.04 16.45 2.19
C LEU A 154 15.07 15.40 3.31
N PHE A 155 16.22 14.78 3.54
CA PHE A 155 16.40 13.72 4.52
C PHE A 155 17.67 13.93 5.33
N ARG A 156 17.61 13.52 6.60
CA ARG A 156 18.79 13.43 7.46
C ARG A 156 18.96 11.99 7.93
N LEU A 157 20.16 11.44 7.74
CA LEU A 157 20.52 10.13 8.29
C LEU A 157 21.32 10.37 9.57
N THR A 158 20.72 10.03 10.71
CA THR A 158 21.34 10.13 12.05
C THR A 158 22.32 8.96 12.23
N PRO A 159 23.45 9.15 12.96
CA PRO A 159 24.41 8.06 13.24
C PRO A 159 23.78 6.82 13.88
N ASP A 160 22.67 7.00 14.61
CA ASP A 160 21.89 5.91 15.24
C ASP A 160 21.09 5.07 14.22
N GLY A 161 21.22 5.34 12.91
CA GLY A 161 20.55 4.61 11.84
C GLY A 161 19.10 5.02 11.60
N PHE A 162 18.70 6.21 12.04
CA PHE A 162 17.39 6.81 11.78
C PHE A 162 17.42 7.72 10.57
N VAL A 163 16.37 7.64 9.76
CA VAL A 163 16.09 8.57 8.66
C VAL A 163 15.04 9.54 9.14
N GLU A 164 15.37 10.82 9.15
CA GLU A 164 14.51 11.90 9.62
C GLU A 164 14.01 12.73 8.43
N PHE A 165 12.77 13.19 8.54
CA PHE A 165 12.19 14.15 7.61
C PHE A 165 12.79 15.55 7.85
N VAL A 166 13.28 16.18 6.79
CA VAL A 166 13.70 17.59 6.82
C VAL A 166 12.63 18.41 6.08
N PRO A 167 11.97 19.37 6.76
CA PRO A 167 11.10 20.33 6.10
C PRO A 167 11.93 21.21 5.15
N SER A 168 11.48 21.36 3.92
CA SER A 168 12.12 22.25 2.93
C SER A 168 11.13 23.34 2.51
N PRO A 169 11.57 24.59 2.28
CA PRO A 169 10.71 25.65 1.75
C PRO A 169 10.14 25.32 0.36
N ASP A 170 10.81 24.45 -0.40
CA ASP A 170 10.38 24.00 -1.73
C ASP A 170 9.43 22.78 -1.67
N ASP A 171 8.86 22.50 -0.50
CA ASP A 171 7.95 21.37 -0.33
C ASP A 171 6.68 21.56 -1.13
N PRO A 172 6.27 20.56 -1.94
CA PRO A 172 5.05 20.70 -2.70
C PRO A 172 3.87 20.81 -1.72
N PRO A 173 2.92 21.73 -1.95
CA PRO A 173 1.75 21.91 -1.08
C PRO A 173 0.91 20.62 -0.94
N ASP A 174 1.03 19.75 -1.95
CA ASP A 174 0.38 18.46 -2.07
C ASP A 174 1.02 17.33 -1.24
N LEU A 175 2.10 17.60 -0.50
CA LEU A 175 2.85 16.58 0.23
C LEU A 175 2.00 15.93 1.34
N THR A 176 1.27 16.74 2.10
CA THR A 176 0.39 16.30 3.20
C THR A 176 -1.02 15.94 2.74
N VAL A 177 -1.36 16.19 1.47
CA VAL A 177 -2.67 15.84 0.94
C VAL A 177 -2.73 14.33 0.63
N ALA A 178 -3.71 13.65 1.22
CA ALA A 178 -3.94 12.24 0.98
C ALA A 178 -4.60 11.99 -0.38
N ALA A 179 -4.32 10.83 -0.99
CA ALA A 179 -4.94 10.45 -2.26
C ALA A 179 -6.48 10.40 -2.17
N VAL A 180 -7.00 10.00 -1.00
CA VAL A 180 -8.44 9.98 -0.71
C VAL A 180 -9.02 11.40 -0.75
N GLU A 181 -8.35 12.38 -0.16
CA GLU A 181 -8.80 13.78 -0.17
C GLU A 181 -8.84 14.34 -1.60
N ARG A 182 -7.82 14.05 -2.42
CA ARG A 182 -7.82 14.44 -3.83
C ARG A 182 -8.94 13.79 -4.63
N SER A 183 -9.22 12.52 -4.36
CA SER A 183 -10.32 11.78 -4.98
C SER A 183 -11.67 12.41 -4.63
N ARG A 184 -11.86 12.83 -3.36
CA ARG A 184 -13.07 13.52 -2.91
C ARG A 184 -13.25 14.88 -3.58
N GLU A 185 -12.22 15.71 -3.58
CA GLU A 185 -12.27 17.04 -4.21
C GLU A 185 -12.56 16.92 -5.72
N ARG A 186 -11.97 15.92 -6.40
CA ARG A 186 -12.28 15.61 -7.80
C ARG A 186 -13.76 15.22 -7.98
N HIS A 187 -14.23 14.25 -7.21
CA HIS A 187 -15.61 13.78 -7.29
C HIS A 187 -16.61 14.92 -7.04
N TYR A 188 -16.34 15.75 -6.04
CA TYR A 188 -17.14 16.94 -5.75
C TYR A 188 -17.19 17.90 -6.94
N ARG A 189 -16.05 18.22 -7.57
CA ARG A 189 -16.02 19.11 -8.74
C ARG A 189 -16.78 18.55 -9.94
N GLU A 190 -16.71 17.24 -10.15
CA GLU A 190 -17.37 16.56 -11.27
C GLU A 190 -18.89 16.43 -11.08
N HIS A 191 -19.38 16.28 -9.84
CA HIS A 191 -20.80 16.03 -9.53
C HIS A 191 -21.47 17.19 -8.80
N ARG A 192 -20.88 18.40 -8.88
CA ARG A 192 -21.41 19.59 -8.21
C ARG A 192 -22.76 19.99 -8.82
N ALA A 193 -23.84 19.76 -8.08
CA ALA A 193 -25.14 20.37 -8.37
C ALA A 193 -25.11 21.85 -7.94
N PRO A 194 -25.52 22.81 -8.80
CA PRO A 194 -25.66 24.21 -8.40
C PRO A 194 -26.69 24.33 -7.27
N GLY A 195 -26.27 24.76 -6.07
CA GLY A 195 -27.17 24.98 -4.92
C GLY A 195 -27.13 23.91 -3.82
N ALA A 196 -26.34 22.84 -3.95
CA ALA A 196 -26.10 21.92 -2.84
C ALA A 196 -25.16 22.56 -1.80
N GLY A 197 -25.53 22.52 -0.51
CA GLY A 197 -24.73 23.09 0.59
C GLY A 197 -23.26 22.67 0.52
N GLU A 198 -22.37 23.66 0.38
CA GLU A 198 -20.99 23.44 -0.07
C GLU A 198 -20.12 22.64 0.92
N GLU A 199 -20.46 22.64 2.21
CA GLU A 199 -19.63 22.03 3.26
C GLU A 199 -19.93 20.53 3.47
N ASP A 200 -21.20 20.15 3.49
CA ASP A 200 -21.62 18.75 3.71
C ASP A 200 -21.26 17.83 2.53
N ALA A 201 -21.31 18.35 1.30
CA ALA A 201 -21.02 17.57 0.09
C ALA A 201 -19.52 17.47 -0.23
N ARG A 202 -18.72 18.48 0.12
CA ARG A 202 -17.30 18.56 -0.26
C ARG A 202 -16.42 17.51 0.44
N PHE A 203 -16.79 17.12 1.66
CA PHE A 203 -15.99 16.19 2.48
C PHE A 203 -16.58 14.78 2.56
N ALA A 204 -17.68 14.51 1.86
CA ALA A 204 -18.30 13.19 1.81
C ALA A 204 -17.43 12.20 1.02
N PHE A 205 -17.41 10.94 1.47
CA PHE A 205 -16.76 9.86 0.73
C PHE A 205 -17.71 9.37 -0.37
N PRO A 206 -17.21 9.17 -1.60
CA PRO A 206 -18.02 8.58 -2.66
C PRO A 206 -18.32 7.12 -2.33
N THR A 207 -19.58 6.81 -2.05
CA THR A 207 -20.04 5.45 -1.76
C THR A 207 -20.56 4.80 -3.04
N ARG A 208 -19.85 3.79 -3.56
CA ARG A 208 -20.33 2.96 -4.66
C ARG A 208 -20.85 1.65 -4.12
N PHE A 209 -22.14 1.39 -4.30
CA PHE A 209 -22.75 0.13 -3.92
C PHE A 209 -22.73 -0.86 -5.09
N PRO A 210 -22.56 -2.16 -4.84
CA PRO A 210 -22.70 -3.17 -5.89
C PRO A 210 -24.07 -3.10 -6.58
N PRO A 211 -24.16 -3.41 -7.88
CA PRO A 211 -25.43 -3.43 -8.59
C PRO A 211 -26.40 -4.42 -7.91
N GLY A 212 -27.63 -3.98 -7.65
CA GLY A 212 -28.67 -4.77 -6.97
C GLY A 212 -28.68 -4.67 -5.44
N PHE A 213 -27.79 -3.88 -4.82
CA PHE A 213 -27.80 -3.66 -3.37
C PHE A 213 -29.01 -2.81 -2.94
N LYS A 214 -29.92 -3.40 -2.15
CA LYS A 214 -31.09 -2.69 -1.61
C LYS A 214 -30.71 -1.91 -0.35
N ILE A 215 -30.60 -0.59 -0.48
CA ILE A 215 -30.32 0.30 0.65
C ILE A 215 -31.57 0.42 1.53
N GLY A 216 -31.58 -0.24 2.68
CA GLY A 216 -32.65 -0.09 3.67
C GLY A 216 -32.62 1.28 4.38
N LYS A 217 -33.77 1.73 4.91
CA LYS A 217 -33.93 3.02 5.62
C LYS A 217 -32.87 3.25 6.71
N TYR A 218 -32.61 2.25 7.56
CA TYR A 218 -31.62 2.35 8.64
C TYR A 218 -30.18 2.43 8.12
N PHE A 219 -29.87 1.73 7.04
CA PHE A 219 -28.55 1.77 6.41
C PHE A 219 -28.27 3.16 5.83
N ARG A 220 -29.28 3.77 5.19
CA ARG A 220 -29.19 5.16 4.68
C ARG A 220 -28.90 6.15 5.81
N ILE A 221 -29.59 6.03 6.94
CA ILE A 221 -29.35 6.87 8.13
C ILE A 221 -27.94 6.65 8.69
N ALA A 222 -27.47 5.40 8.74
CA ALA A 222 -26.12 5.09 9.22
C ALA A 222 -25.02 5.69 8.33
N VAL A 223 -25.15 5.55 7.00
CA VAL A 223 -24.23 6.17 6.03
C VAL A 223 -24.27 7.69 6.16
N TRP A 224 -25.45 8.29 6.31
CA TRP A 224 -25.59 9.73 6.50
C TRP A 224 -24.90 10.22 7.78
N LYS A 225 -25.11 9.53 8.92
CA LYS A 225 -24.41 9.84 10.18
C LYS A 225 -22.89 9.68 10.03
N TRP A 226 -22.44 8.64 9.35
CA TRP A 226 -21.02 8.36 9.10
C TRP A 226 -20.35 9.42 8.22
N GLN A 227 -21.01 9.87 7.15
CA GLN A 227 -20.47 10.89 6.26
C GLN A 227 -20.19 12.21 6.99
N ARG A 228 -21.02 12.55 7.99
CA ARG A 228 -20.89 13.76 8.83
C ARG A 228 -19.83 13.65 9.94
N LEU A 229 -19.22 12.49 10.16
CA LEU A 229 -18.14 12.38 11.13
C LEU A 229 -16.94 13.26 10.72
N PRO A 230 -16.19 13.85 11.68
CA PRO A 230 -15.00 14.62 11.37
C PRO A 230 -13.95 13.70 10.74
N TYR A 231 -13.35 14.15 9.63
CA TYR A 231 -12.27 13.44 8.96
C TYR A 231 -10.92 14.02 9.39
N ALA A 232 -10.05 13.20 9.97
CA ALA A 232 -8.66 13.55 10.21
C ALA A 232 -7.79 13.06 9.05
N SER A 233 -6.96 13.93 8.50
CA SER A 233 -5.99 13.55 7.48
C SER A 233 -4.97 12.57 8.06
N PRO A 234 -4.49 11.55 7.31
CA PRO A 234 -3.44 10.64 7.76
C PRO A 234 -2.14 11.34 8.17
N TYR A 235 -1.90 12.55 7.65
CA TYR A 235 -0.71 13.35 7.93
C TYR A 235 -0.95 14.44 8.97
N ALA A 236 -2.17 14.55 9.52
CA ALA A 236 -2.45 15.48 10.60
C ALA A 236 -1.79 15.01 11.89
N ASP A 237 -1.17 15.94 12.62
CA ASP A 237 -0.61 15.63 13.93
C ASP A 237 -1.75 15.42 14.94
N VAL A 238 -1.90 14.17 15.38
CA VAL A 238 -2.89 13.76 16.38
C VAL A 238 -2.28 13.51 17.75
N SER A 239 -0.99 13.80 17.94
CA SER A 239 -0.25 13.51 19.18
C SER A 239 -0.77 14.27 20.40
N GLY A 240 -1.40 15.42 20.20
CA GLY A 240 -2.03 16.21 21.26
C GLY A 240 -3.42 15.71 21.71
N HIS A 241 -3.96 14.68 21.06
CA HIS A 241 -5.27 14.12 21.41
C HIS A 241 -5.13 12.81 22.19
N ASP A 242 -5.85 12.70 23.31
CA ASP A 242 -5.92 11.45 24.05
C ASP A 242 -6.57 10.36 23.18
N LEU A 243 -5.78 9.36 22.79
CA LEU A 243 -6.20 8.23 21.96
C LEU A 243 -7.27 7.36 22.65
N ARG A 244 -7.50 7.53 23.96
CA ARG A 244 -8.58 6.88 24.73
C ARG A 244 -9.85 7.72 24.82
N SER A 245 -9.81 8.97 24.37
CA SER A 245 -10.99 9.83 24.33
C SER A 245 -12.00 9.32 23.30
N LEU A 246 -13.29 9.51 23.60
CA LEU A 246 -14.39 9.21 22.67
C LEU A 246 -14.23 9.94 21.33
N GLU A 247 -13.61 11.12 21.33
CA GLU A 247 -13.36 11.85 20.10
C GLU A 247 -12.26 11.22 19.23
N ALA A 248 -11.18 10.69 19.83
CA ALA A 248 -10.16 9.94 19.09
C ALA A 248 -10.73 8.65 18.48
N GLN A 249 -11.62 7.96 19.22
CA GLN A 249 -12.36 6.80 18.70
C GLN A 249 -13.24 7.19 17.50
N ARG A 250 -14.07 8.24 17.63
CA ARG A 250 -14.90 8.77 16.53
C ARG A 250 -14.10 9.22 15.31
N ARG A 251 -12.89 9.75 15.51
CA ARG A 251 -11.95 10.11 14.41
C ARG A 251 -11.39 8.89 13.68
N MET A 252 -11.15 7.78 14.38
CA MET A 252 -10.72 6.51 13.75
C MET A 252 -11.88 5.75 13.11
N GLU A 253 -13.12 5.94 13.58
CA GLU A 253 -14.31 5.29 13.05
C GLU A 253 -14.56 5.63 11.59
N LYS A 254 -14.38 6.90 11.18
CA LYS A 254 -14.63 7.31 9.79
C LYS A 254 -13.79 6.52 8.76
N PRO A 255 -12.44 6.49 8.84
CA PRO A 255 -11.62 5.70 7.92
C PRO A 255 -11.77 4.19 8.10
N ASN A 256 -12.09 3.70 9.30
CA ASN A 256 -12.32 2.27 9.51
C ASN A 256 -13.63 1.79 8.87
N MET A 257 -14.67 2.61 8.95
CA MET A 257 -15.94 2.38 8.26
C MET A 257 -15.80 2.51 6.74
N ASP A 258 -14.96 3.42 6.21
CA ASP A 258 -14.66 3.46 4.77
C ASP A 258 -14.08 2.12 4.27
N ARG A 259 -13.11 1.57 5.01
CA ARG A 259 -12.56 0.23 4.76
C ARG A 259 -13.63 -0.86 4.90
N MET A 260 -14.49 -0.73 5.91
CA MET A 260 -15.58 -1.67 6.15
C MET A 260 -16.59 -1.65 4.99
N PHE A 261 -17.09 -0.49 4.54
CA PHE A 261 -17.98 -0.34 3.38
C PHE A 261 -17.34 -0.83 2.08
N THR A 262 -16.05 -0.58 1.88
CA THR A 262 -15.29 -1.10 0.72
C THR A 262 -15.16 -2.63 0.77
N SER A 263 -15.05 -3.21 1.96
CA SER A 263 -15.02 -4.67 2.17
C SER A 263 -16.41 -5.33 2.24
N MET A 264 -17.46 -4.56 2.51
CA MET A 264 -18.83 -5.02 2.81
C MET A 264 -19.66 -5.40 1.59
N GLY A 265 -19.07 -5.41 0.39
CA GLY A 265 -19.63 -6.12 -0.76
C GLY A 265 -19.79 -7.64 -0.54
N ARG A 266 -19.53 -8.19 0.66
CA ARG A 266 -19.58 -9.64 0.95
C ARG A 266 -20.21 -10.12 2.26
N GLY A 267 -20.65 -9.31 3.24
CA GLY A 267 -21.13 -9.95 4.48
C GLY A 267 -21.69 -9.04 5.57
N TRP A 268 -22.95 -8.63 5.45
CA TRP A 268 -23.70 -8.13 6.60
C TRP A 268 -24.37 -9.24 7.42
N ASP A 269 -24.58 -10.43 6.85
CA ASP A 269 -25.18 -11.57 7.56
C ASP A 269 -24.17 -12.41 8.37
N GLU A 270 -22.87 -12.29 8.08
CA GLU A 270 -21.81 -13.11 8.71
C GLU A 270 -21.14 -12.46 9.92
N LEU A 271 -21.10 -11.12 10.00
CA LEU A 271 -20.38 -10.40 11.07
C LEU A 271 -21.22 -10.21 12.35
N GLY A 272 -22.53 -10.45 12.28
CA GLY A 272 -23.41 -10.48 13.44
C GLY A 272 -23.92 -11.90 13.64
N GLY A 273 -23.19 -12.71 14.42
CA GLY A 273 -23.65 -14.02 14.85
C GLY A 273 -25.07 -13.96 15.39
N GLY A 274 -26.04 -14.34 14.53
CA GLY A 274 -27.46 -14.33 14.82
C GLY A 274 -28.09 -12.95 15.12
N ARG A 275 -29.43 -12.95 15.16
CA ARG A 275 -30.30 -11.79 15.42
C ARG A 275 -29.96 -10.95 16.66
N ARG A 276 -29.10 -11.43 17.58
CA ARG A 276 -28.61 -10.67 18.75
C ARG A 276 -27.39 -9.79 18.43
N GLY A 277 -26.43 -10.26 17.62
CA GLY A 277 -25.21 -9.49 17.32
C GLY A 277 -25.48 -8.22 16.53
N GLY A 278 -26.47 -8.25 15.63
CA GLY A 278 -26.92 -7.05 14.92
C GLY A 278 -27.66 -6.04 15.81
N ALA A 279 -28.24 -6.48 16.93
CA ALA A 279 -28.93 -5.60 17.89
C ALA A 279 -27.93 -4.86 18.81
N GLU A 280 -26.85 -5.52 19.24
CA GLU A 280 -25.78 -4.88 20.02
C GLU A 280 -25.00 -3.85 19.20
N LEU A 281 -24.75 -4.12 17.91
CA LEU A 281 -24.19 -3.13 17.01
C LEU A 281 -25.17 -1.97 16.79
N ARG A 282 -26.48 -2.24 16.67
CA ARG A 282 -27.50 -1.17 16.61
C ARG A 282 -27.49 -0.29 17.85
N GLU A 283 -27.39 -0.87 19.04
CA GLU A 283 -27.41 -0.12 20.30
C GLU A 283 -26.13 0.70 20.49
N LYS A 284 -24.96 0.10 20.21
CA LYS A 284 -23.66 0.79 20.25
C LYS A 284 -23.53 1.91 19.22
N PHE A 285 -24.12 1.75 18.02
CA PHE A 285 -23.97 2.72 16.93
C PHE A 285 -25.09 3.77 16.86
N LEU A 286 -26.31 3.47 17.31
CA LEU A 286 -27.44 4.39 17.18
C LEU A 286 -27.76 5.17 18.45
N GLY A 287 -27.29 4.72 19.63
CA GLY A 287 -27.53 5.40 20.90
C GLY A 287 -29.01 5.46 21.23
N ASP A 288 -29.51 4.43 21.92
CA ASP A 288 -30.82 4.34 22.57
C ASP A 288 -32.08 4.65 21.72
N ALA A 289 -32.93 3.62 21.61
CA ALA A 289 -34.37 3.79 21.39
C ALA A 289 -35.08 3.03 22.53
N GLY A 290 -34.82 3.45 23.75
CA GLY A 290 -35.41 2.94 24.97
C GLY A 290 -36.83 3.45 25.11
N GLY A 291 -37.79 2.53 25.02
CA GLY A 291 -39.19 2.85 25.26
C GLY A 291 -40.15 1.70 25.04
N ARG A 292 -39.85 0.51 25.56
CA ARG A 292 -40.88 -0.53 25.73
C ARG A 292 -41.92 -0.02 26.75
N LYS A 293 -42.95 0.68 26.29
CA LYS A 293 -44.18 0.86 27.08
C LYS A 293 -44.81 -0.52 27.27
N ARG A 294 -44.72 -1.04 28.50
CA ARG A 294 -45.58 -2.14 28.95
C ARG A 294 -47.02 -1.64 28.89
N LYS A 295 -47.88 -2.41 28.21
CA LYS A 295 -49.31 -2.19 28.09
C LYS A 295 -49.95 -2.41 29.46
N VAL A 296 -50.47 -1.36 30.08
CA VAL A 296 -51.47 -1.42 31.15
C VAL A 296 -52.61 -0.54 30.67
N GLY A 297 -53.81 -1.14 30.57
CA GLY A 297 -54.97 -0.53 29.91
C GLY A 297 -55.71 0.48 30.78
N ALA A 298 -56.43 1.37 30.10
CA ALA A 298 -57.75 1.92 30.45
C ALA A 298 -58.08 3.00 29.40
N ASP A 299 -59.02 2.64 28.52
CA ASP A 299 -60.19 3.36 28.03
C ASP A 299 -60.18 4.89 27.77
N ASP A 300 -60.84 5.19 26.64
CA ASP A 300 -61.63 6.38 26.25
C ASP A 300 -61.02 7.55 25.44
N GLU A 301 -61.52 7.57 24.19
CA GLU A 301 -62.06 8.69 23.39
C GLU A 301 -61.19 9.48 22.40
N ASP A 302 -61.90 9.79 21.32
CA ASP A 302 -61.60 10.20 19.95
C ASP A 302 -61.07 11.63 19.83
N ASP A 303 -60.22 11.90 18.83
CA ASP A 303 -60.46 12.96 17.83
C ASP A 303 -59.23 13.24 16.94
N GLY A 304 -59.48 13.19 15.63
CA GLY A 304 -59.09 14.26 14.70
C GLY A 304 -57.64 14.34 14.21
N ALA A 305 -57.44 13.93 12.96
CA ALA A 305 -56.16 13.88 12.24
C ALA A 305 -55.49 15.25 11.99
N ASP A 306 -54.17 15.27 12.20
CA ASP A 306 -53.19 16.24 11.70
C ASP A 306 -52.61 15.74 10.36
N SER A 307 -52.73 16.52 9.30
CA SER A 307 -52.11 16.24 7.99
C SER A 307 -51.16 17.37 7.64
N GLY A 308 -49.88 17.07 7.81
CA GLY A 308 -48.77 18.00 7.67
C GLY A 308 -48.52 18.49 6.24
N GLU A 309 -48.08 19.73 6.18
CA GLU A 309 -47.36 20.34 5.06
C GLU A 309 -45.85 20.08 5.19
N ASP A 310 -45.20 20.14 4.02
CA ASP A 310 -43.77 20.34 3.78
C ASP A 310 -42.76 19.22 4.11
N SER A 311 -42.27 18.57 3.05
CA SER A 311 -41.18 19.16 2.26
C SER A 311 -40.65 18.15 1.24
N GLY A 312 -40.80 18.52 -0.04
CA GLY A 312 -40.20 17.81 -1.15
C GLY A 312 -38.69 18.00 -1.18
N VAL A 313 -37.95 16.97 -0.76
CA VAL A 313 -36.55 16.75 -1.19
C VAL A 313 -36.37 15.25 -1.45
N GLU A 314 -37.31 14.66 -2.19
CA GLU A 314 -37.18 13.34 -2.79
C GLU A 314 -36.78 13.56 -4.26
N SER A 315 -35.49 13.38 -4.61
CA SER A 315 -35.00 12.97 -5.95
C SER A 315 -33.60 13.49 -6.32
N LEU A 316 -32.56 13.31 -5.50
CA LEU A 316 -31.19 13.65 -5.96
C LEU A 316 -30.10 12.67 -5.54
N TYR A 317 -30.42 11.40 -5.27
CA TYR A 317 -29.41 10.43 -4.85
C TYR A 317 -29.57 9.02 -5.43
N ILE A 318 -30.17 8.92 -6.62
CA ILE A 318 -30.08 7.71 -7.44
C ILE A 318 -29.95 8.17 -8.89
N ASP A 319 -28.72 8.09 -9.41
CA ASP A 319 -28.39 7.48 -10.70
C ASP A 319 -26.92 7.03 -10.68
#